data_AF-A0A8J3HBG5-F1
#
_entry.id   AF-A0A8J3HBG5-F1
#
_cell.length_a   1.000
_cell.length_b   1.000
_cell.length_c   1.000
_cell.angle_alpha   90.00
_cell.angle_beta   90.00
_cell.angle_gamma   90.00
#
_symmetry.space_group_name_H-M   'P 1'
#
loop_
_entity.id
_entity.type
_entity.pdbx_description
1 polymer ?
#
loop_
_entity_poly.entity_id
_entity_poly.type
_entity_poly.pdbx_seq_one_letter_code
_entity_poly.pdbx_strand_id
1 'polypeptide(L)'
;MDRGPSRKGPITLWRATAQAELDLLAATGWNAWSASLAGRRFDAYLERSSAEHIAQTSLAATTGVGYVTSFEVQPTFVDHCLQYRIGDGSNAVYNLPEAEIPSLNEHLVGTIIEQADYRAALDDQEFAGGQSPALPPSWRSYLQHSSWFRRGWLPSGCYLWLYTPREGIELTEAWGEDGVGAHPGMAIIGGNGSREHLAVDLRHDDPPVVLVDAFASQGWEDALEQAPGVANFIDRLKAGTFEFAWE
;
A
#
# COMPACT_ATOMS: atom_id res chain seq x y z
N MET A 1 -29.44 -3.77 -31.69
CA MET A 1 -28.48 -3.25 -30.70
C MET A 1 -28.32 -4.34 -29.67
N ASP A 2 -27.27 -5.13 -29.81
CA ASP A 2 -27.01 -6.32 -29.00
C ASP A 2 -26.38 -5.87 -27.68
N ARG A 3 -27.16 -5.85 -26.59
CA ARG A 3 -26.62 -5.65 -25.25
C ARG A 3 -26.06 -6.99 -24.82
N GLY A 4 -24.73 -7.12 -24.87
CA GLY A 4 -24.02 -8.28 -24.32
C GLY A 4 -24.45 -8.58 -22.88
N PRO A 5 -24.23 -9.82 -22.41
CA PRO A 5 -24.79 -10.29 -21.14
C PRO A 5 -24.44 -9.32 -20.01
N SER A 6 -25.48 -8.82 -19.33
CA SER A 6 -25.33 -7.98 -18.14
C SER A 6 -24.42 -8.69 -17.14
N ARG A 7 -23.33 -8.02 -16.78
CA ARG A 7 -22.35 -8.48 -15.79
C ARG A 7 -23.12 -8.67 -14.46
N LYS A 8 -23.26 -9.92 -13.99
CA LYS A 8 -24.19 -10.27 -12.88
C LYS A 8 -23.63 -10.03 -11.47
N GLY A 9 -22.32 -9.84 -11.32
CA GLY A 9 -21.68 -9.57 -10.02
C GLY A 9 -21.42 -8.08 -9.79
N PRO A 10 -21.18 -7.66 -8.52
CA PRO A 10 -20.79 -6.29 -8.23
C PRO A 10 -19.54 -5.87 -9.01
N ILE A 11 -19.41 -4.56 -9.22
CA ILE A 11 -18.26 -3.96 -9.90
C ILE A 11 -17.43 -3.23 -8.84
N THR A 12 -16.14 -3.55 -8.76
CA THR A 12 -15.19 -2.83 -7.91
C THR A 12 -14.82 -1.51 -8.56
N LEU A 13 -14.97 -0.43 -7.80
CA LEU A 13 -14.44 0.89 -8.12
C LEU A 13 -13.33 1.24 -7.12
N TRP A 14 -12.40 2.06 -7.58
CA TRP A 14 -11.22 2.49 -6.84
C TRP A 14 -11.23 4.00 -6.68
N ARG A 15 -10.77 4.50 -5.54
CA ARG A 15 -10.62 5.93 -5.28
C ARG A 15 -9.32 6.22 -4.55
N ALA A 16 -8.63 7.26 -5.01
CA ALA A 16 -7.56 7.89 -4.25
C ALA A 16 -8.16 8.78 -3.15
N THR A 17 -7.79 8.52 -1.91
CA THR A 17 -8.45 9.06 -0.71
C THR A 17 -7.42 9.79 0.14
N ALA A 18 -7.71 11.03 0.53
CA ALA A 18 -6.88 11.80 1.45
C ALA A 18 -7.15 11.39 2.91
N GLN A 19 -6.24 11.73 3.84
CA GLN A 19 -6.41 11.41 5.27
C GLN A 19 -7.79 11.82 5.81
N ALA A 20 -8.19 13.08 5.59
CA ALA A 20 -9.48 13.56 6.08
C ALA A 20 -10.69 12.84 5.45
N GLU A 21 -10.58 12.33 4.22
CA GLU A 21 -11.63 11.49 3.63
C GLU A 21 -11.66 10.09 4.27
N LEU A 22 -10.48 9.54 4.59
CA LEU A 22 -10.34 8.26 5.30
C LEU A 22 -10.91 8.34 6.72
N ASP A 23 -10.68 9.45 7.43
CA ASP A 23 -11.22 9.68 8.77
C ASP A 23 -12.76 9.74 8.75
N LEU A 24 -13.33 10.36 7.70
CA LEU A 24 -14.78 10.38 7.48
C LEU A 24 -15.34 8.98 7.18
N LEU A 25 -14.62 8.16 6.41
CA LEU A 25 -14.99 6.75 6.21
C LEU A 25 -14.95 5.96 7.51
N ALA A 26 -13.90 6.13 8.31
CA ALA A 26 -13.78 5.48 9.60
C ALA A 26 -14.95 5.86 10.53
N ALA A 27 -15.39 7.12 10.50
CA ALA A 27 -16.53 7.60 11.25
C ALA A 27 -17.88 6.98 10.83
N THR A 28 -18.02 6.52 9.58
CA THR A 28 -19.21 5.77 9.11
C THR A 28 -19.08 4.26 9.33
N GLY A 29 -17.99 3.80 9.95
CA GLY A 29 -17.66 2.38 10.05
C GLY A 29 -17.40 1.75 8.68
N TRP A 30 -16.90 2.53 7.72
CA TRP A 30 -16.57 2.10 6.36
C TRP A 30 -17.77 1.70 5.49
N ASN A 31 -18.98 2.15 5.85
CA ASN A 31 -20.21 1.75 5.15
C ASN A 31 -20.74 2.81 4.18
N ALA A 32 -20.21 4.03 4.23
CA ALA A 32 -20.71 5.12 3.40
C ALA A 32 -19.65 6.18 3.13
N TRP A 33 -19.65 6.68 1.89
CA TRP A 33 -18.94 7.88 1.49
C TRP A 33 -19.63 9.12 2.04
N SER A 34 -18.83 10.06 2.55
CA SER A 34 -19.29 11.41 2.87
C SER A 34 -19.23 12.31 1.64
N ALA A 35 -19.79 13.52 1.74
CA ALA A 35 -19.54 14.58 0.77
C ALA A 35 -18.02 14.77 0.55
N SER A 36 -17.63 15.12 -0.68
CA SER A 36 -16.22 15.38 -0.99
C SER A 36 -15.73 16.60 -0.21
N LEU A 37 -14.44 16.60 0.17
CA LEU A 37 -13.85 17.78 0.81
C LEU A 37 -13.92 18.97 -0.15
N ALA A 38 -14.03 20.18 0.41
CA ALA A 38 -14.08 21.41 -0.38
C ALA A 38 -12.92 21.48 -1.39
N GLY A 39 -13.25 21.69 -2.66
CA GLY A 39 -12.27 21.77 -3.75
C GLY A 39 -11.79 20.42 -4.30
N ARG A 40 -12.24 19.29 -3.75
CA ARG A 40 -11.99 17.94 -4.30
C ARG A 40 -13.23 17.40 -5.00
N ARG A 41 -12.98 16.62 -6.06
CA ARG A 41 -14.03 15.93 -6.81
C ARG A 41 -14.19 14.50 -6.28
N PHE A 42 -15.37 13.92 -6.52
CA PHE A 42 -15.56 12.49 -6.34
C PHE A 42 -15.15 11.73 -7.62
N ASP A 43 -13.86 11.57 -7.83
CA ASP A 43 -13.30 10.74 -8.90
C ASP A 43 -13.19 9.26 -8.46
N ALA A 44 -13.83 8.36 -9.21
CA ALA A 44 -13.76 6.91 -9.04
C ALA A 44 -13.28 6.23 -10.33
N TYR A 45 -12.49 5.16 -10.20
CA TYR A 45 -11.79 4.51 -11.29
C TYR A 45 -12.17 3.03 -11.39
N LEU A 46 -12.16 2.48 -12.60
CA LEU A 46 -12.30 1.03 -12.81
C LEU A 46 -11.01 0.28 -12.50
N GLU A 47 -9.87 0.93 -12.74
CA GLU A 47 -8.54 0.35 -12.58
C GLU A 47 -7.90 0.84 -11.28
N ARG A 48 -7.36 -0.10 -10.51
CA ARG A 48 -6.62 0.17 -9.27
C ARG A 48 -5.43 1.12 -9.49
N SER A 49 -4.69 0.89 -10.58
CA SER A 49 -3.47 1.66 -10.91
C SER A 49 -3.75 3.14 -11.15
N SER A 50 -4.96 3.51 -11.63
CA SER A 50 -5.35 4.91 -11.80
C SER A 50 -5.55 5.61 -10.45
N ALA A 51 -6.14 4.92 -9.47
CA ALA A 51 -6.25 5.44 -8.10
C ALA A 51 -4.89 5.50 -7.41
N GLU A 52 -4.05 4.48 -7.56
CA GLU A 52 -2.66 4.46 -7.05
C GLU A 52 -1.84 5.62 -7.61
N HIS A 53 -1.98 5.91 -8.90
CA HIS A 53 -1.28 7.03 -9.53
C HIS A 53 -1.62 8.35 -8.85
N ILE A 54 -2.91 8.65 -8.63
CA ILE A 54 -3.34 9.89 -7.97
C ILE A 54 -2.96 9.92 -6.49
N ALA A 55 -3.06 8.79 -5.79
CA ALA A 55 -2.63 8.68 -4.39
C ALA A 55 -1.15 9.05 -4.25
N GLN A 56 -0.29 8.57 -5.15
CA GLN A 56 1.15 8.82 -5.15
C GLN A 56 1.53 10.22 -5.64
N THR A 57 1.09 10.60 -6.84
CA THR A 57 1.60 11.79 -7.54
C THR A 57 0.90 13.08 -7.13
N SER A 58 -0.30 12.98 -6.56
CA SER A 58 -1.07 14.12 -6.09
C SER A 58 -1.18 14.15 -4.57
N LEU A 59 -1.74 13.11 -3.93
CA LEU A 59 -2.06 13.19 -2.50
C LEU A 59 -0.82 13.09 -1.61
N ALA A 60 -0.03 12.04 -1.77
CA ALA A 60 1.20 11.86 -1.00
C ALA A 60 2.16 13.04 -1.26
N ALA A 61 2.31 13.45 -2.52
CA ALA A 61 3.17 14.57 -2.88
C ALA A 61 2.75 15.92 -2.26
N THR A 62 1.45 16.19 -2.09
CA THR A 62 0.97 17.50 -1.60
C THR A 62 0.63 17.54 -0.12
N THR A 63 0.29 16.40 0.47
CA THR A 63 -0.20 16.31 1.86
C THR A 63 0.61 15.36 2.74
N GLY A 64 1.64 14.71 2.19
CA GLY A 64 2.47 13.74 2.91
C GLY A 64 1.96 12.30 2.87
N VAL A 65 0.67 12.09 2.56
CA VAL A 65 0.03 10.77 2.53
C VAL A 65 -1.05 10.68 1.45
N GLY A 66 -1.19 9.50 0.85
CA GLY A 66 -2.25 9.19 -0.10
C GLY A 66 -2.71 7.76 0.05
N TYR A 67 -4.01 7.55 0.17
CA TYR A 67 -4.59 6.22 0.31
C TYR A 67 -5.26 5.77 -0.98
N VAL A 68 -5.32 4.46 -1.18
CA VAL A 68 -6.18 3.84 -2.18
C VAL A 68 -7.26 3.07 -1.45
N THR A 69 -8.49 3.28 -1.89
CA THR A 69 -9.66 2.59 -1.37
C THR A 69 -10.38 1.87 -2.49
N SER A 70 -10.95 0.71 -2.21
CA SER A 70 -11.87 0.01 -3.11
C SER A 70 -13.25 -0.09 -2.49
N PHE A 71 -14.25 -0.13 -3.33
CA PHE A 71 -15.63 -0.36 -2.93
C PHE A 71 -16.39 -1.05 -4.05
N GLU A 72 -17.29 -1.95 -3.68
CA GLU A 72 -18.12 -2.67 -4.63
C GLU A 72 -19.46 -1.97 -4.78
N VAL A 73 -19.94 -1.85 -6.02
CA VAL A 73 -21.22 -1.25 -6.35
C VAL A 73 -22.04 -2.16 -7.26
N GLN A 74 -23.35 -2.04 -7.16
CA GLN A 74 -24.26 -2.74 -8.08
C GLN A 74 -23.99 -2.31 -9.54
N PRO A 75 -24.04 -3.24 -10.52
CA PRO A 75 -23.81 -2.92 -11.94
C PRO A 75 -24.72 -1.82 -12.49
N THR A 76 -25.96 -1.74 -12.02
CA THR A 76 -26.94 -0.73 -12.40
C THR A 76 -26.48 0.69 -12.05
N PHE A 77 -25.76 0.86 -10.94
CA PHE A 77 -25.20 2.15 -10.57
C PHE A 77 -24.04 2.54 -11.49
N VAL A 78 -23.17 1.59 -11.85
CA VAL A 78 -22.08 1.85 -12.80
C VAL A 78 -22.59 2.25 -14.19
N ASP A 79 -23.67 1.60 -14.65
CA ASP A 79 -24.36 2.00 -15.88
C ASP A 79 -24.87 3.45 -15.81
N HIS A 80 -25.43 3.85 -14.66
CA HIS A 80 -25.83 5.24 -14.40
C HIS A 80 -24.62 6.18 -14.35
N CYS A 81 -23.47 5.76 -13.82
CA CYS A 81 -22.25 6.56 -13.76
C CYS A 81 -21.64 6.85 -15.14
N LEU A 82 -22.00 6.12 -16.21
CA LEU A 82 -21.45 6.34 -17.55
C LEU A 82 -21.67 7.79 -18.05
N GLN A 83 -22.71 8.48 -17.61
CA GLN A 83 -22.95 9.89 -17.94
C GLN A 83 -21.93 10.86 -17.32
N TYR A 84 -21.26 10.43 -16.25
CA TYR A 84 -20.22 11.18 -15.55
C TYR A 84 -18.81 10.73 -15.95
N ARG A 85 -18.69 9.85 -16.95
CA ARG A 85 -17.40 9.34 -17.40
C ARG A 85 -16.64 10.43 -18.17
N ILE A 86 -15.40 10.67 -17.77
CA ILE A 86 -14.44 11.51 -18.47
C ILE A 86 -13.29 10.61 -18.95
N GLY A 87 -12.85 10.82 -20.20
CA GLY A 87 -11.78 10.02 -20.81
C GLY A 87 -12.20 8.62 -21.25
N ASP A 88 -11.26 7.90 -21.85
CA ASP A 88 -11.43 6.55 -22.41
C ASP A 88 -10.30 5.60 -21.97
N GLY A 89 -10.48 4.31 -22.26
CA GLY A 89 -9.52 3.27 -21.89
C GLY A 89 -9.13 3.29 -20.41
N SER A 90 -7.83 3.16 -20.13
CA SER A 90 -7.24 3.17 -18.79
C SER A 90 -7.25 4.54 -18.10
N ASN A 91 -7.53 5.62 -18.84
CA ASN A 91 -7.61 6.98 -18.31
C ASN A 91 -9.05 7.38 -17.91
N ALA A 92 -10.01 6.46 -18.04
CA ALA A 92 -11.39 6.73 -17.72
C ALA A 92 -11.60 6.92 -16.22
N VAL A 93 -12.34 7.97 -15.87
CA VAL A 93 -12.74 8.30 -14.51
C VAL A 93 -14.23 8.60 -14.47
N TYR A 94 -14.92 8.14 -13.43
CA TYR A 94 -16.27 8.57 -13.11
C TYR A 94 -16.17 9.78 -12.19
N ASN A 95 -16.46 10.96 -12.73
CA ASN A 95 -16.45 12.21 -11.99
C ASN A 95 -17.83 12.45 -11.37
N LEU A 96 -18.13 11.81 -10.24
CA LEU A 96 -19.46 11.87 -9.64
C LEU A 96 -19.71 13.25 -8.99
N PRO A 97 -20.85 13.89 -9.29
CA PRO A 97 -21.25 15.08 -8.55
C PRO A 97 -21.69 14.70 -7.12
N GLU A 98 -21.58 15.65 -6.20
CA GLU A 98 -21.91 15.43 -4.78
C GLU A 98 -23.34 14.92 -4.55
N ALA A 99 -24.29 15.36 -5.40
CA ALA A 99 -25.68 14.93 -5.35
C ALA A 99 -25.89 13.43 -5.60
N GLU A 100 -24.93 12.74 -6.21
CA GLU A 100 -24.98 11.30 -6.49
C GLU A 100 -24.42 10.44 -5.35
N ILE A 101 -23.73 11.04 -4.37
CA ILE A 101 -23.10 10.28 -3.26
C ILE A 101 -24.13 9.52 -2.41
N PRO A 102 -25.32 10.07 -2.09
CA PRO A 102 -26.36 9.28 -1.41
C PRO A 102 -26.78 8.05 -2.23
N SER A 103 -26.99 8.21 -3.54
CA SER A 103 -27.35 7.11 -4.44
C SER A 103 -26.22 6.08 -4.53
N LEU A 104 -24.97 6.51 -4.61
CA LEU A 104 -23.80 5.62 -4.53
C LEU A 104 -23.85 4.77 -3.26
N ASN A 105 -24.08 5.38 -2.10
CA ASN A 105 -24.12 4.69 -0.81
C ASN A 105 -25.23 3.65 -0.72
N GLU A 106 -26.40 3.93 -1.31
CA GLU A 106 -27.51 2.96 -1.41
C GLU A 106 -27.18 1.75 -2.29
N HIS A 107 -26.26 1.91 -3.24
CA HIS A 107 -25.84 0.87 -4.18
C HIS A 107 -24.51 0.19 -3.80
N LEU A 108 -23.90 0.57 -2.67
CA LEU A 108 -22.73 -0.12 -2.14
C LEU A 108 -23.07 -1.58 -1.80
N VAL A 109 -22.12 -2.47 -2.09
CA VAL A 109 -22.16 -3.88 -1.72
C VAL A 109 -21.02 -4.12 -0.73
N GLY A 110 -21.36 -4.47 0.51
CA GLY A 110 -20.36 -4.64 1.57
C GLY A 110 -19.76 -3.31 2.04
N THR A 111 -18.52 -3.37 2.51
CA THR A 111 -17.80 -2.21 3.08
C THR A 111 -16.80 -1.64 2.11
N ILE A 112 -16.42 -0.38 2.34
CA ILE A 112 -15.29 0.28 1.70
C ILE A 112 -14.01 -0.25 2.37
N ILE A 113 -12.97 -0.52 1.58
CA ILE A 113 -11.74 -1.15 2.07
C ILE A 113 -10.55 -0.23 1.76
N GLU A 114 -9.72 0.07 2.75
CA GLU A 114 -8.37 0.62 2.53
C GLU A 114 -7.48 -0.46 1.89
N GLN A 115 -6.97 -0.18 0.71
CA GLN A 115 -6.21 -1.12 -0.11
C GLN A 115 -4.72 -0.82 -0.09
N ALA A 116 -4.33 0.46 -0.02
CA ALA A 116 -2.94 0.86 0.08
C ALA A 116 -2.78 2.23 0.77
N ASP A 117 -1.67 2.37 1.48
CA ASP A 117 -1.17 3.60 2.09
C ASP A 117 0.17 3.95 1.40
N TYR A 118 0.24 5.12 0.80
CA TYR A 118 1.46 5.70 0.23
C TYR A 118 1.88 6.93 1.03
N ARG A 119 3.18 7.04 1.29
CA ARG A 119 3.78 8.13 2.05
C ARG A 119 4.71 8.94 1.16
N ALA A 120 4.85 10.23 1.45
CA ALA A 120 5.85 11.07 0.81
C ALA A 120 7.27 10.57 1.07
N ALA A 121 8.19 11.04 0.23
CA ALA A 121 9.62 10.78 0.37
C ALA A 121 10.12 11.05 1.80
N LEU A 122 10.92 10.14 2.33
CA LEU A 122 11.60 10.33 3.61
C LEU A 122 12.75 11.32 3.47
N ASP A 123 12.98 12.12 4.50
CA ASP A 123 14.14 13.00 4.58
C ASP A 123 15.40 12.25 5.05
N ASP A 124 16.56 12.90 4.99
CA ASP A 124 17.81 12.30 5.45
C ASP A 124 17.87 12.10 6.97
N GLN A 125 17.03 12.78 7.76
CA GLN A 125 17.02 12.64 9.22
C GLN A 125 16.45 11.29 9.65
N GLU A 126 15.54 10.71 8.87
CA GLU A 126 15.07 9.33 9.05
C GLU A 126 16.22 8.31 9.00
N PHE A 127 17.31 8.61 8.29
CA PHE A 127 18.48 7.73 8.16
C PHE A 127 19.63 8.08 9.12
N ALA A 128 19.52 9.17 9.89
CA ALA A 128 20.62 9.73 10.68
C ALA A 128 20.69 9.22 12.14
N GLY A 129 19.90 8.21 12.52
CA GLY A 129 19.77 7.74 13.91
C GLY A 129 20.45 6.40 14.21
N GLY A 130 20.98 6.26 15.44
CA GLY A 130 21.37 4.97 16.05
C GLY A 130 22.71 4.38 15.61
N GLN A 131 23.07 3.22 16.19
CA GLN A 131 24.13 2.33 15.69
C GLN A 131 23.59 1.38 14.62
N SER A 132 22.80 1.90 13.68
CA SER A 132 22.18 1.06 12.66
C SER A 132 23.09 0.88 11.45
N PRO A 133 23.17 -0.33 10.87
CA PRO A 133 23.97 -0.55 9.67
C PRO A 133 23.41 0.25 8.48
N ALA A 134 24.30 0.66 7.57
CA ALA A 134 23.91 1.44 6.40
C ALA A 134 22.99 0.62 5.49
N LEU A 135 21.76 1.10 5.30
CA LEU A 135 20.78 0.48 4.40
C LEU A 135 21.29 0.51 2.94
N PRO A 136 20.91 -0.47 2.10
CA PRO A 136 21.34 -0.52 0.72
C PRO A 136 20.90 0.73 -0.07
N PRO A 137 21.75 1.28 -0.97
CA PRO A 137 21.43 2.50 -1.72
C PRO A 137 20.12 2.41 -2.51
N SER A 138 19.77 1.22 -3.02
CA SER A 138 18.50 0.96 -3.72
C SER A 138 17.29 1.13 -2.80
N TRP A 139 17.37 0.64 -1.55
CA TRP A 139 16.31 0.80 -0.56
C TRP A 139 16.13 2.26 -0.15
N ARG A 140 17.25 2.94 0.16
CA ARG A 140 17.22 4.37 0.47
C ARG A 140 16.63 5.18 -0.69
N SER A 141 17.08 4.94 -1.92
CA SER A 141 16.54 5.62 -3.10
C SER A 141 15.05 5.37 -3.30
N TYR A 142 14.55 4.19 -2.96
CA TYR A 142 13.12 3.88 -3.00
C TYR A 142 12.33 4.71 -1.99
N LEU A 143 12.77 4.74 -0.72
CA LEU A 143 12.10 5.50 0.35
C LEU A 143 12.18 7.02 0.17
N GLN A 144 13.21 7.52 -0.51
CA GLN A 144 13.39 8.92 -0.85
C GLN A 144 12.77 9.30 -2.21
N HIS A 145 12.16 8.34 -2.91
CA HIS A 145 11.42 8.65 -4.13
C HIS A 145 10.10 9.37 -3.81
N SER A 146 9.54 10.09 -4.78
CA SER A 146 8.39 11.02 -4.63
C SER A 146 7.28 10.52 -3.70
N SER A 147 6.99 9.22 -3.75
CA SER A 147 6.24 8.51 -2.72
C SER A 147 6.69 7.05 -2.63
N TRP A 148 6.47 6.41 -1.48
CA TRP A 148 6.73 4.99 -1.25
C TRP A 148 5.51 4.28 -0.67
N PHE A 149 5.42 2.97 -0.90
CA PHE A 149 4.34 2.13 -0.36
C PHE A 149 4.61 1.85 1.11
N ARG A 150 3.67 2.23 1.97
CA ARG A 150 3.79 2.04 3.42
C ARG A 150 3.16 0.73 3.86
N ARG A 151 1.92 0.48 3.47
CA ARG A 151 1.23 -0.77 3.79
C ARG A 151 0.01 -1.00 2.91
N GLY A 152 -0.50 -2.22 2.89
CA GLY A 152 -1.75 -2.55 2.22
C GLY A 152 -1.69 -3.89 1.49
N TRP A 153 -2.76 -4.18 0.76
CA TRP A 153 -2.87 -5.33 -0.11
C TRP A 153 -2.19 -5.04 -1.44
N LEU A 154 -1.25 -5.88 -1.85
CA LEU A 154 -0.71 -5.88 -3.20
C LEU A 154 -1.70 -6.56 -4.18
N PRO A 155 -1.62 -6.28 -5.49
CA PRO A 155 -2.36 -7.02 -6.52
C PRO A 155 -2.23 -8.55 -6.46
N SER A 156 -1.11 -9.07 -5.95
CA SER A 156 -0.92 -10.50 -5.65
C SER A 156 -1.88 -11.06 -4.58
N GLY A 157 -2.54 -10.19 -3.81
CA GLY A 157 -3.33 -10.59 -2.64
C GLY A 157 -2.50 -10.68 -1.35
N CYS A 158 -1.20 -10.39 -1.41
CA CYS A 158 -0.33 -10.30 -0.24
C CYS A 158 -0.58 -8.98 0.53
N TYR A 159 -0.77 -9.05 1.84
CA TYR A 159 -0.72 -7.86 2.70
C TYR A 159 0.72 -7.60 3.13
N LEU A 160 1.22 -6.40 2.85
CA LEU A 160 2.58 -5.98 3.17
C LEU A 160 2.54 -4.72 4.04
N TRP A 161 3.46 -4.62 4.99
CA TRP A 161 3.72 -3.42 5.79
C TRP A 161 5.21 -3.14 5.79
N LEU A 162 5.62 -2.01 5.20
CA LEU A 162 7.01 -1.54 5.17
C LEU A 162 7.26 -0.50 6.24
N TYR A 163 8.45 -0.54 6.84
CA TYR A 163 8.84 0.32 7.95
C TYR A 163 9.71 1.48 7.50
N THR A 164 9.68 2.58 8.27
CA THR A 164 10.74 3.59 8.15
C THR A 164 12.03 3.02 8.72
N PRO A 165 13.21 3.57 8.34
CA PRO A 165 14.48 3.12 8.92
C PRO A 165 14.48 3.18 10.45
N ARG A 166 13.88 4.23 11.03
CA ARG A 166 13.76 4.39 12.49
C ARG A 166 12.93 3.28 13.13
N GLU A 167 11.78 2.96 12.57
CA GLU A 167 10.94 1.86 13.07
C GLU A 167 11.65 0.51 12.95
N GLY A 168 12.40 0.29 11.87
CA GLY A 168 13.24 -0.90 11.71
C GLY A 168 14.31 -1.02 12.81
N ILE A 169 14.93 0.09 13.19
CA ILE A 169 15.88 0.15 14.32
C ILE A 169 15.17 -0.18 15.63
N GLU A 170 14.05 0.49 15.92
CA GLU A 170 13.29 0.27 17.15
C GLU A 170 12.83 -1.19 17.28
N LEU A 171 12.40 -1.82 16.17
CA LEU A 171 12.05 -3.24 16.15
C LEU A 171 13.26 -4.15 16.38
N THR A 172 14.40 -3.83 15.77
CA THR A 172 15.64 -4.59 15.96
C THR A 172 16.12 -4.49 17.41
N GLU A 173 16.06 -3.31 18.02
CA GLU A 173 16.39 -3.10 19.44
C GLU A 173 15.42 -3.85 20.37
N ALA A 174 14.15 -3.96 19.98
CA ALA A 174 13.14 -4.72 20.73
C ALA A 174 13.38 -6.24 20.72
N TRP A 175 14.15 -6.78 19.76
CA TRP A 175 14.59 -8.19 19.78
C TRP A 175 15.63 -8.47 20.87
N GLY A 176 16.22 -7.44 21.46
CA GLY A 176 17.23 -7.56 22.51
C GLY A 176 18.60 -8.02 22.03
N GLU A 177 19.58 -8.01 22.93
CA GLU A 177 20.99 -8.32 22.60
C GLU A 177 21.17 -9.74 22.04
N ASP A 178 20.43 -10.72 22.57
CA ASP A 178 20.52 -12.12 22.12
C ASP A 178 20.00 -12.28 20.68
N GLY A 179 18.85 -11.67 20.36
CA GLY A 179 18.26 -11.74 19.02
C GLY A 179 19.09 -11.02 17.96
N VAL A 180 19.62 -9.84 18.30
CA VAL A 180 20.55 -9.08 17.45
C VAL A 180 21.89 -9.82 17.32
N GLY A 181 22.38 -10.43 18.39
CA GLY A 181 23.60 -11.24 18.40
C GLY A 181 23.51 -12.48 17.51
N ALA A 182 22.33 -13.10 17.44
CA ALA A 182 22.04 -14.20 16.52
C ALA A 182 21.98 -13.77 15.04
N HIS A 183 21.62 -12.50 14.76
CA HIS A 183 21.44 -11.97 13.41
C HIS A 183 22.31 -10.73 13.15
N PRO A 184 23.66 -10.86 13.17
CA PRO A 184 24.53 -9.72 12.94
C PRO A 184 24.34 -9.17 11.52
N GLY A 185 24.20 -7.85 11.40
CA GLY A 185 23.98 -7.17 10.11
C GLY A 185 22.52 -7.21 9.62
N MET A 186 21.58 -7.60 10.47
CA MET A 186 20.15 -7.53 10.14
C MET A 186 19.65 -6.09 10.12
N ALA A 187 18.88 -5.75 9.08
CA ALA A 187 18.09 -4.52 9.05
C ALA A 187 16.63 -4.83 8.72
N ILE A 188 15.74 -4.66 9.70
CA ILE A 188 14.30 -4.88 9.52
C ILE A 188 13.72 -3.75 8.64
N ILE A 189 13.01 -4.13 7.58
CA ILE A 189 12.43 -3.19 6.59
C ILE A 189 10.92 -3.32 6.44
N GLY A 190 10.30 -4.36 7.00
CA GLY A 190 8.86 -4.57 6.89
C GLY A 190 8.39 -5.88 7.51
N GLY A 191 7.19 -6.31 7.13
CA GLY A 191 6.57 -7.56 7.53
C GLY A 191 5.16 -7.69 6.98
N ASN A 192 4.42 -8.68 7.48
CA ASN A 192 3.02 -8.95 7.13
C ASN A 192 2.03 -8.32 8.13
N GLY A 193 2.51 -7.60 9.14
CA GLY A 193 1.69 -7.08 10.26
C GLY A 193 1.49 -8.08 11.41
N SER A 194 2.19 -9.20 11.38
CA SER A 194 2.26 -10.22 12.42
C SER A 194 3.68 -10.24 13.03
N ARG A 195 4.12 -11.41 13.51
CA ARG A 195 5.40 -11.62 14.19
C ARG A 195 6.59 -11.69 13.24
N GLU A 196 6.37 -12.11 12.00
CA GLU A 196 7.44 -12.25 11.01
C GLU A 196 7.84 -10.90 10.41
N HIS A 197 9.14 -10.67 10.29
CA HIS A 197 9.70 -9.45 9.75
C HIS A 197 10.50 -9.71 8.48
N LEU A 198 10.30 -8.86 7.49
CA LEU A 198 11.22 -8.74 6.37
C LEU A 198 12.46 -8.01 6.84
N ALA A 199 13.61 -8.64 6.65
CA ALA A 199 14.91 -8.07 6.96
C ALA A 199 15.86 -8.15 5.75
N VAL A 200 16.79 -7.23 5.70
CA VAL A 200 17.91 -7.24 4.76
C VAL A 200 19.11 -7.85 5.47
N ASP A 201 19.72 -8.86 4.85
CA ASP A 201 20.96 -9.46 5.34
C ASP A 201 22.18 -8.72 4.80
N LEU A 202 22.69 -7.76 5.58
CA LEU A 202 23.78 -6.88 5.17
C LEU A 202 25.17 -7.52 5.23
N ARG A 203 25.25 -8.83 5.49
CA ARG A 203 26.53 -9.59 5.43
C ARG A 203 26.96 -9.86 3.98
N HIS A 204 26.09 -9.63 3.02
CA HIS A 204 26.29 -9.90 1.59
C HIS A 204 26.46 -8.60 0.79
N ASP A 205 27.27 -8.65 -0.27
CA ASP A 205 27.48 -7.51 -1.17
C ASP A 205 26.21 -7.10 -1.94
N ASP A 206 25.42 -8.09 -2.38
CA ASP A 206 24.04 -7.92 -2.86
C ASP A 206 23.10 -8.53 -1.80
N PRO A 207 22.59 -7.71 -0.87
CA PRO A 207 21.96 -8.23 0.32
C PRO A 207 20.56 -8.76 0.00
N PRO A 208 20.27 -10.05 0.29
CA PRO A 208 18.96 -10.61 0.07
C PRO A 208 17.95 -10.00 1.05
N VAL A 209 16.68 -10.04 0.66
CA VAL A 209 15.58 -9.80 1.58
C VAL A 209 15.11 -11.15 2.09
N VAL A 210 15.12 -11.33 3.39
CA VAL A 210 14.73 -12.56 4.07
C VAL A 210 13.53 -12.32 4.99
N LEU A 211 12.87 -13.39 5.38
CA LEU A 211 11.87 -13.42 6.44
C LEU A 211 12.53 -14.00 7.69
N VAL A 212 12.46 -13.27 8.79
CA VAL A 212 12.99 -13.67 10.09
C VAL A 212 11.90 -13.51 11.15
N ASP A 213 12.05 -14.26 12.23
CA ASP A 213 11.09 -14.26 13.32
C ASP A 213 11.80 -14.12 14.68
N ALA A 214 11.31 -13.20 15.50
CA ALA A 214 11.98 -12.80 16.75
C ALA A 214 12.18 -13.91 17.78
N PHE A 215 11.42 -15.01 17.70
CA PHE A 215 11.53 -16.12 18.64
C PHE A 215 11.87 -17.44 17.97
N ALA A 216 11.48 -17.65 16.72
CA ALA A 216 11.75 -18.89 16.00
C ALA A 216 13.14 -18.89 15.38
N SER A 217 13.62 -17.74 14.88
CA SER A 217 14.95 -17.64 14.30
C SER A 217 16.00 -17.52 15.42
N GLN A 218 16.86 -18.53 15.53
CA GLN A 218 18.01 -18.57 16.44
C GLN A 218 19.33 -18.23 15.71
N GLY A 219 19.25 -18.08 14.39
CA GLY A 219 20.35 -17.66 13.53
C GLY A 219 19.88 -17.52 12.07
N TRP A 220 20.80 -17.10 11.21
CA TRP A 220 20.53 -16.90 9.79
C TRP A 220 20.16 -18.18 9.03
N GLU A 221 20.45 -19.37 9.57
CA GLU A 221 19.97 -20.65 9.04
C GLU A 221 18.44 -20.82 9.07
N ASP A 222 17.75 -20.07 9.93
CA ASP A 222 16.29 -20.07 10.05
C ASP A 222 15.64 -18.98 9.18
N ALA A 223 16.44 -18.13 8.52
CA ALA A 223 15.95 -17.05 7.68
C ALA A 223 15.53 -17.58 6.31
N LEU A 224 14.31 -17.24 5.89
CA LEU A 224 13.76 -17.67 4.60
C LEU A 224 13.93 -16.59 3.54
N GLU A 225 14.66 -16.88 2.47
CA GLU A 225 14.84 -15.91 1.37
C GLU A 225 13.49 -15.54 0.73
N GLN A 226 13.21 -14.23 0.65
CA GLN A 226 12.01 -13.66 0.04
C GLN A 226 12.32 -13.00 -1.30
N ALA A 227 13.53 -12.46 -1.44
CA ALA A 227 14.08 -11.98 -2.70
C ALA A 227 15.61 -12.09 -2.68
N PRO A 228 16.24 -12.40 -3.83
CA PRO A 228 17.69 -12.55 -3.93
C PRO A 228 18.46 -11.24 -3.73
N GLY A 229 17.76 -10.10 -3.74
CA GLY A 229 18.35 -8.78 -3.52
C GLY A 229 17.29 -7.71 -3.33
N VAL A 230 17.66 -6.60 -2.69
CA VAL A 230 16.77 -5.46 -2.43
C VAL A 230 16.19 -4.87 -3.71
N ALA A 231 16.97 -4.80 -4.79
CA ALA A 231 16.46 -4.28 -6.07
C ALA A 231 15.35 -5.18 -6.64
N ASN A 232 15.52 -6.50 -6.58
CA ASN A 232 14.50 -7.45 -7.00
C ASN A 232 13.23 -7.33 -6.16
N PHE A 233 13.37 -7.15 -4.84
CA PHE A 233 12.23 -6.91 -3.95
C PHE A 233 11.46 -5.65 -4.34
N ILE A 234 12.15 -4.53 -4.58
CA ILE A 234 11.53 -3.26 -5.01
C ILE A 234 10.79 -3.42 -6.35
N ASP A 235 11.38 -4.16 -7.31
CA ASP A 235 10.75 -4.39 -8.61
C ASP A 235 9.45 -5.21 -8.46
N ARG A 236 9.46 -6.27 -7.66
CA ARG A 236 8.26 -7.08 -7.34
C ARG A 236 7.21 -6.27 -6.58
N LEU A 237 7.64 -5.42 -5.66
CA LEU A 237 6.77 -4.50 -4.92
C LEU A 237 6.05 -3.53 -5.87
N LYS A 238 6.80 -2.86 -6.76
CA LYS A 238 6.24 -1.91 -7.74
C LYS A 238 5.35 -2.58 -8.77
N ALA A 239 5.68 -3.81 -9.17
CA ALA A 239 4.86 -4.62 -10.06
C ALA A 239 3.61 -5.18 -9.35
N GLY A 240 3.55 -5.11 -8.02
CA GLY A 240 2.47 -5.68 -7.23
C GLY A 240 2.47 -7.22 -7.19
N THR A 241 3.61 -7.84 -7.47
CA THR A 241 3.78 -9.31 -7.62
C THR A 241 4.55 -9.94 -6.46
N PHE A 242 4.91 -9.17 -5.43
CA PHE A 242 5.53 -9.72 -4.24
C PHE A 242 4.54 -10.62 -3.48
N GLU A 243 5.02 -11.79 -3.07
CA GLU A 243 4.35 -12.77 -2.23
C GLU A 243 5.39 -13.33 -1.26
N PHE A 244 4.97 -13.61 -0.03
CA PHE A 244 5.84 -14.23 0.97
C PHE A 244 6.08 -15.71 0.62
N ALA A 245 7.34 -16.12 0.71
CA ALA A 245 7.73 -17.53 0.75
C ALA A 245 7.75 -17.99 2.22
N TRP A 246 7.10 -19.11 2.49
CA TRP A 246 6.95 -19.66 3.85
C TRP A 246 7.74 -20.95 4.08
N GLU A 247 8.34 -21.50 3.02
CA GLU A 247 9.14 -22.73 3.00
C GLU A 247 10.26 -22.62 1.98
#